data_AF-A0A257AAU6-F1
#
_entry.id   AF-A0A257AAU6-F1
#
_cell.length_a   1.000
_cell.length_b   1.000
_cell.length_c   1.000
_cell.angle_alpha   90.00
_cell.angle_beta   90.00
_cell.angle_gamma   90.00
#
_symmetry.space_group_name_H-M   'P 1'
#
loop_
_entity.id
_entity.type
_entity.pdbx_description
1 polymer ?
#
loop_
_entity_poly.entity_id
_entity_poly.type
_entity_poly.pdbx_seq_one_letter_code
_entity_poly.pdbx_strand_id
1 'polypeptide(L)' 'MIRGDFAGHEGKVVRVDKKRVRIFVEGATRRKTSGSTVLVPIHPSKVVITKLDLTDKYRKEMIERKKVSGGEGGKG' A
#
# COMPACT_ATOMS: atom_id res chain seq x y z
N MET A 1 8.41 -3.43 1.17
CA MET A 1 7.84 -4.17 0.02
C MET A 1 8.40 -5.58 0.02
N ILE A 2 7.75 -6.55 -0.61
CA ILE A 2 8.12 -7.97 -0.46
C ILE A 2 9.27 -8.39 -1.37
N ARG A 3 9.31 -7.87 -2.61
CA ARG A 3 10.27 -8.32 -3.65
C ARG A 3 10.52 -7.25 -4.73
N GLY A 4 11.63 -7.39 -5.46
CA GLY A 4 12.08 -6.50 -6.54
C GLY A 4 12.98 -5.36 -6.04
N ASP A 5 13.23 -4.36 -6.89
CA ASP A 5 14.20 -3.27 -6.65
C ASP A 5 13.95 -2.45 -5.38
N PHE A 6 12.74 -2.53 -4.81
CA PHE A 6 12.33 -1.81 -3.61
C PHE A 6 11.99 -2.77 -2.45
N ALA A 7 12.48 -4.01 -2.48
CA ALA A 7 12.33 -4.96 -1.38
C ALA A 7 12.83 -4.36 -0.06
N GLY A 8 12.13 -4.62 1.04
CA GLY A 8 12.44 -4.01 2.35
C GLY A 8 11.99 -2.56 2.53
N HIS A 9 11.69 -1.82 1.46
CA HIS A 9 11.26 -0.42 1.58
C HIS A 9 9.84 -0.29 2.15
N GLU A 10 9.67 0.52 3.19
CA GLU A 10 8.36 0.88 3.73
C GLU A 10 8.04 2.34 3.42
N GLY A 11 6.76 2.62 3.15
CA GLY A 11 6.34 3.99 2.84
C GLY A 11 4.83 4.12 2.75
N LYS A 12 4.35 5.36 2.87
CA LYS A 12 2.93 5.67 2.73
C LYS A 12 2.50 5.54 1.28
N VAL A 13 1.31 4.97 1.06
CA VAL A 13 0.68 4.99 -0.28
C VAL A 13 0.17 6.41 -0.53
N VAL A 14 0.75 7.11 -1.52
CA VAL A 14 0.41 8.50 -1.86
C VAL A 14 -0.60 8.61 -3.00
N ARG A 15 -0.69 7.57 -3.85
CA ARG A 15 -1.64 7.55 -4.97
C ARG A 15 -2.04 6.12 -5.33
N VAL A 16 -3.29 5.96 -5.72
CA VAL A 16 -3.86 4.70 -6.24
C VAL A 16 -4.45 4.94 -7.62
N ASP A 17 -3.98 4.17 -8.61
CA ASP A 17 -4.55 4.13 -9.96
C ASP A 17 -5.33 2.81 -10.11
N LYS A 18 -6.66 2.93 -9.99
CA LYS A 18 -7.58 1.79 -10.11
C LYS A 18 -7.69 1.26 -11.53
N LYS A 19 -7.50 2.10 -12.56
CA LYS A 19 -7.61 1.70 -13.97
C LYS A 19 -6.45 0.77 -14.36
N ARG A 20 -5.26 1.04 -13.82
CA ARG A 20 -4.05 0.26 -14.12
C ARG A 20 -3.67 -0.76 -13.04
N VAL A 21 -4.44 -0.79 -11.94
CA VAL A 21 -4.16 -1.61 -10.75
C VAL A 21 -2.73 -1.35 -10.25
N ARG A 22 -2.42 -0.07 -10.02
CA ARG A 22 -1.10 0.39 -9.54
C ARG A 22 -1.24 1.27 -8.31
N ILE A 23 -0.26 1.17 -7.43
CA ILE A 23 -0.07 2.07 -6.30
C ILE A 23 1.26 2.79 -6.41
N PHE A 24 1.33 3.98 -5.83
CA PHE A 24 2.55 4.76 -5.73
C PHE A 24 2.86 4.93 -4.25
N VAL A 25 4.08 4.56 -3.88
CA VAL A 25 4.55 4.55 -2.49
C VAL A 25 5.62 5.63 -2.34
N GLU A 26 5.53 6.40 -1.27
CA GLU A 26 6.54 7.40 -0.93
C GLU A 26 7.94 6.78 -0.83
N GLY A 27 8.96 7.48 -1.34
CA GLY A 27 10.34 6.99 -1.44
C GLY A 27 10.59 5.99 -2.58
N ALA A 28 9.56 5.34 -3.12
CA ALA A 28 9.68 4.45 -4.27
C ALA A 28 9.78 5.25 -5.58
N THR A 29 10.95 5.85 -5.80
CA THR A 29 11.19 6.81 -6.89
C THR A 29 12.30 6.37 -7.82
N ARG A 30 12.30 6.95 -9.02
CA ARG A 30 13.35 6.79 -10.03
C ARG A 30 13.69 8.16 -10.61
N ARG A 31 14.98 8.43 -10.76
CA ARG A 31 15.49 9.64 -11.42
C ARG A 31 15.40 9.49 -12.95
N LYS A 32 14.86 10.50 -13.63
CA LYS A 32 14.90 10.61 -15.10
C LYS A 32 16.23 11.21 -15.54
N THR A 33 16.59 10.99 -16.81
CA THR A 33 17.76 11.63 -17.45
C THR A 33 17.67 13.15 -17.40
N SER A 34 16.45 13.71 -17.42
CA SER A 34 16.20 15.14 -17.25
C SER A 34 16.44 15.66 -15.81
N GLY A 35 16.93 14.83 -14.89
CA GLY A 35 17.23 15.19 -13.50
C GLY A 35 16.05 15.12 -12.53
N SER A 36 14.82 15.10 -13.03
CA SER A 36 13.60 15.05 -12.21
C SER A 36 13.32 13.65 -11.65
N THR A 37 12.68 13.60 -10.48
CA THR A 37 12.33 12.35 -9.79
C THR A 37 10.86 12.02 -10.01
N VAL A 38 10.57 10.76 -10.34
CA VAL A 38 9.20 10.27 -10.51
C VAL A 38 8.93 9.04 -9.66
N LEU A 39 7.71 8.89 -9.19
CA LEU A 39 7.27 7.70 -8.45
C LEU A 39 7.14 6.50 -9.38
N VAL A 40 7.61 5.35 -8.91
CA VAL A 40 7.53 4.08 -9.63
C VAL A 40 6.17 3.41 -9.36
N PRO A 41 5.43 3.00 -10.40
CA PRO A 41 4.15 2.32 -10.22
C PRO A 41 4.35 0.87 -9.76
N ILE A 42 3.87 0.55 -8.58
CA ILE A 42 4.01 -0.78 -7.96
C ILE A 42 2.70 -1.54 -8.07
N HIS A 43 2.80 -2.84 -8.34
CA HIS A 43 1.63 -3.72 -8.32
C HIS A 43 1.26 -4.06 -6.86
N PRO A 44 -0.01 -3.94 -6.44
CA PRO A 44 -0.43 -4.20 -5.05
C PRO A 44 -0.03 -5.57 -4.50
N SER A 45 0.05 -6.62 -5.33
CA SER A 45 0.48 -7.96 -4.87
C SER A 45 1.96 -8.08 -4.49
N LYS A 46 2.77 -7.02 -4.67
CA LYS A 46 4.18 -6.97 -4.26
C LYS A 46 4.38 -6.26 -2.91
N VAL A 47 3.31 -5.86 -2.25
CA VAL A 47 3.34 -5.16 -0.96
C VAL A 47 2.51 -5.88 0.09
N VAL A 48 2.82 -5.62 1.36
CA VAL A 48 2.01 -5.98 2.51
C VAL A 48 1.57 -4.70 3.19
N ILE A 49 0.34 -4.68 3.71
CA ILE A 49 -0.17 -3.57 4.51
C ILE A 49 0.40 -3.72 5.92
N THR A 50 1.18 -2.75 6.39
CA THR A 50 1.75 -2.74 7.75
C THR A 50 0.90 -1.92 8.72
N LYS A 51 0.30 -0.82 8.25
CA LYS A 51 -0.58 0.05 9.03
C LYS A 51 -1.78 0.48 8.19
N LEU A 52 -2.94 0.60 8.83
CA LEU A 52 -4.17 1.06 8.20
C LEU A 52 -4.47 2.50 8.59
N ASP A 53 -4.89 3.29 7.61
CA ASP A 53 -5.54 4.57 7.85
C ASP A 53 -7.05 4.32 8.05
N LEU A 54 -7.56 4.64 9.24
CA LEU A 54 -8.95 4.43 9.68
C LEU A 54 -9.68 5.76 9.94
N THR A 55 -9.17 6.87 9.38
CA THR A 55 -9.81 8.18 9.48
C THR A 55 -11.20 8.21 8.82
N ASP A 56 -11.42 7.38 7.80
CA ASP A 56 -12.73 7.18 7.16
C ASP A 56 -13.63 6.26 7.99
N LYS A 57 -14.81 6.76 8.38
CA LYS A 57 -15.78 6.04 9.22
C LYS A 57 -16.26 4.76 8.54
N TYR A 58 -16.61 4.82 7.25
CA TYR A 58 -17.12 3.69 6.50
C TYR A 58 -16.08 2.56 6.39
N ARG A 59 -14.81 2.91 6.20
CA ARG A 59 -13.70 1.94 6.21
C ARG A 59 -13.59 1.25 7.56
N LYS A 60 -13.71 1.98 8.67
CA LYS A 60 -13.67 1.41 10.02
C LYS A 60 -14.81 0.41 10.22
N GLU A 61 -16.03 0.80 9.91
CA GLU A 61 -17.23 -0.05 10.02
C GLU A 61 -17.12 -1.32 9.17
N MET A 62 -16.63 -1.20 7.93
CA MET A 62 -16.45 -2.34 7.02
C MET A 62 -15.40 -3.33 7.53
N ILE A 63 -14.33 -2.85 8.17
CA ILE A 63 -13.31 -3.71 8.77
C ILE A 63 -13.88 -4.42 10.01
N GLU A 64 -14.59 -3.69 10.87
CA GLU A 64 -15.24 -4.26 12.06
C GLU A 64 -16.25 -5.35 11.65
N ARG A 65 -17.09 -5.10 10.65
CA ARG A 65 -18.00 -6.12 10.10
C ARG A 65 -17.28 -7.37 9.62
N LYS A 66 -16.15 -7.22 8.91
CA LYS A 66 -15.38 -8.36 8.40
C LYS A 66 -14.69 -9.16 9.51
N LYS A 67 -14.30 -8.52 10.61
CA LYS A 67 -13.75 -9.22 11.78
C LYS A 67 -14.77 -10.18 12.41
N VAL A 68 -16.06 -9.83 12.38
CA VAL A 68 -17.12 -10.69 12.93
C VAL A 68 -17.36 -11.94 12.06
N SER A 69 -17.09 -11.87 10.75
CA SER A 69 -17.32 -13.00 9.82
C SER A 69 -16.12 -13.89 9.55
N GLY A 70 -14.93 -13.52 10.05
CA GLY A 70 -13.69 -14.28 9.87
C GLY A 70 -13.06 -14.52 11.24
N GLY A 71 -13.15 -15.76 11.72
CA GLY A 71 -12.62 -16.18 13.01
C GLY A 71 -11.20 -15.67 13.26
N GLU A 72 -10.96 -15.34 14.53
CA GLU A 72 -9.69 -14.91 15.08
C GLU A 72 -8.54 -15.82 14.61
N GLY A 73 -7.76 -15.33 13.65
CA GLY A 73 -6.37 -15.74 13.46
C GLY A 73 -5.50 -14.84 14.32
N GLY A 74 -5.27 -15.26 15.57
CA GLY A 74 -4.63 -14.45 16.60
C GLY A 74 -3.18 -14.02 16.34
N LYS A 75 -2.76 -13.02 17.10
CA LYS A 75 -1.57 -13.02 17.98
C LYS A 75 -1.44 -11.64 18.65
N GLY A 76 -1.42 -11.63 19.98
CA GLY A 76 -1.20 -10.46 20.83
C GLY A 76 -2.10 -10.50 22.04
#